data_AF-A0A7S4B2Q5-F1
#
_entry.id   AF-A0A7S4B2Q5-F1
#
_cell.length_a   1.000
_cell.length_b   1.000
_cell.length_c   1.000
_cell.angle_alpha   90.00
_cell.angle_beta   90.00
_cell.angle_gamma   90.00
#
_symmetry.space_group_name_H-M   'P 1'
#
loop_
_entity.id
_entity.type
_entity.pdbx_description
1 polymer ?
#
loop_
_entity_poly.entity_id
_entity_poly.type
_entity_poly.pdbx_seq_one_letter_code
_entity_poly.pdbx_strand_id
1 'polypeptide(L)'
;DTFLEQSPFAISENVDKNNPPQGIYYSGVGTELLHALDQGEVSTQHFDLYVVNTSRYVPRLSLRNGLKEGVGDFAVINLADDQSCTFSYSFVNPESGELYKLSQNYTVWFVDIDAGQDGSLTESIQVCGALQYSLSDDVYGVKSSIKVMALDGPGCYEFTATEFGTGDNNPTLASEIFLPVEEMNTYAINNVLNHLVAVTFPAGSSGFDIRYSISAAKFPGTSGRNFLFTSYTQASKSTIVPCFPLPPPFPPSLPAQAPVAALPTDCEQLRQINALITDVFLDFTESRLVYNNLGGLGPFVNDTFLEQSPFAISENV
;
A
#
# COMPACT_ATOMS: atom_id res chain seq x y z
N ASP A 1 22.16 4.57 18.07
CA ASP A 1 21.31 5.36 17.15
C ASP A 1 22.16 5.99 16.04
N THR A 2 22.94 5.16 15.35
CA THR A 2 24.02 5.57 14.43
C THR A 2 23.53 5.88 13.02
N PHE A 3 22.31 5.47 12.67
CA PHE A 3 21.68 5.74 11.38
C PHE A 3 21.17 7.20 11.27
N LEU A 4 20.82 7.85 12.39
CA LEU A 4 20.38 9.26 12.39
C LEU A 4 21.54 10.26 12.26
N GLU A 5 22.77 9.88 12.65
CA GLU A 5 23.95 10.75 12.54
C GLU A 5 24.55 10.76 11.11
N GLN A 6 24.22 9.77 10.29
CA GLN A 6 24.47 9.78 8.86
C GLN A 6 23.12 9.85 8.18
N SER A 7 22.65 11.06 7.87
CA SER A 7 21.49 11.21 6.96
C SER A 7 21.70 10.23 5.79
N PRO A 8 20.78 9.30 5.48
CA PRO A 8 20.92 8.47 4.29
C PRO A 8 20.90 9.34 3.00
N PHE A 9 20.56 10.63 3.15
CA PHE A 9 20.70 11.69 2.14
C PHE A 9 22.01 12.47 2.26
N ALA A 10 23.01 11.98 3.02
CA ALA A 10 24.34 12.56 3.11
C ALA A 10 25.04 12.44 1.75
N ILE A 11 24.71 13.41 0.91
CA ILE A 11 25.39 13.92 -0.28
C ILE A 11 26.66 13.14 -0.59
N SER A 12 26.55 12.08 -1.39
CA SER A 12 27.74 11.57 -2.09
C SER A 12 28.28 12.70 -2.98
N GLU A 13 29.59 12.79 -3.18
CA GLU A 13 30.21 13.85 -4.01
C GLU A 13 29.69 13.85 -5.47
N ASN A 14 28.95 12.83 -5.88
CA ASN A 14 28.36 12.65 -7.21
C ASN A 14 26.86 12.97 -7.30
N VAL A 15 26.23 13.51 -6.25
CA VAL A 15 24.83 13.96 -6.33
C VAL A 15 24.75 15.18 -7.24
N ASP A 16 23.84 15.15 -8.22
CA ASP A 16 23.49 16.35 -8.99
C ASP A 16 22.98 17.40 -8.01
N LYS A 17 23.79 18.43 -7.76
CA LYS A 17 23.45 19.53 -6.84
C LYS A 17 22.18 20.26 -7.27
N ASN A 18 21.75 20.11 -8.52
CA ASN A 18 20.51 20.68 -9.04
C ASN A 18 19.29 19.77 -8.83
N ASN A 19 19.48 18.51 -8.42
CA ASN A 19 18.42 17.54 -8.13
C ASN A 19 18.84 16.58 -7.00
N PRO A 20 19.00 17.08 -5.76
CA PRO A 20 19.35 16.21 -4.63
C PRO A 20 18.25 15.18 -4.38
N PRO A 21 18.59 13.94 -3.99
CA PRO A 21 17.60 12.91 -3.68
C PRO A 21 16.68 13.42 -2.56
N GLN A 22 15.40 13.34 -2.86
CA GLN A 22 14.29 13.53 -1.93
C GLN A 22 13.73 12.15 -1.59
N GLY A 23 13.30 11.99 -0.35
CA GLY A 23 12.76 10.74 0.09
C GLY A 23 12.09 10.80 1.45
N ILE A 24 11.62 9.63 1.83
CA ILE A 24 10.83 9.38 3.01
C ILE A 24 11.40 8.15 3.71
N TYR A 25 11.49 8.20 5.02
CA TYR A 25 11.87 7.07 5.85
C TYR A 25 10.78 6.79 6.88
N TYR A 26 10.22 5.59 6.78
CA TYR A 26 9.22 5.05 7.69
C TYR A 26 9.88 3.99 8.57
N SER A 27 9.88 4.22 9.88
CA SER A 27 10.39 3.25 10.84
C SER A 27 9.25 2.39 11.41
N GLY A 28 9.51 1.10 11.59
CA GLY A 28 8.58 0.13 12.19
C GLY A 28 7.39 -0.23 11.31
N VAL A 29 7.47 0.01 10.00
CA VAL A 29 6.35 -0.20 9.07
C VAL A 29 6.22 -1.65 8.63
N GLY A 30 7.33 -2.35 8.45
CA GLY A 30 7.38 -3.66 7.82
C GLY A 30 7.41 -4.79 8.82
N THR A 31 6.63 -5.83 8.55
CA THR A 31 6.68 -7.09 9.30
C THR A 31 6.65 -8.27 8.34
N GLU A 32 7.51 -9.26 8.61
CA GLU A 32 7.53 -10.56 7.94
C GLU A 32 7.35 -11.68 8.98
N LEU A 33 6.34 -12.51 8.77
CA LEU A 33 6.06 -13.71 9.56
C LEU A 33 6.79 -14.90 8.95
N LEU A 34 7.72 -15.50 9.70
CA LEU A 34 8.49 -16.66 9.27
C LEU A 34 7.98 -17.91 9.99
N HIS A 35 7.47 -18.86 9.21
CA HIS A 35 6.98 -20.15 9.72
C HIS A 35 8.13 -21.15 9.83
N ALA A 36 8.42 -21.62 11.04
CA ALA A 36 9.33 -22.74 11.24
C ALA A 36 8.64 -24.05 10.81
N LEU A 37 9.10 -24.60 9.68
CA LEU A 37 8.51 -25.78 9.01
C LEU A 37 8.32 -27.00 9.92
N ASP A 38 9.08 -27.11 11.01
CA ASP A 38 9.13 -28.32 11.84
C ASP A 38 8.45 -28.20 13.22
N GLN A 39 8.04 -27.01 13.67
CA GLN A 39 7.56 -26.82 15.05
C GLN A 39 6.29 -25.96 15.18
N GLY A 40 5.76 -25.41 14.07
CA GLY A 40 4.61 -24.48 14.14
C GLY A 40 4.93 -23.18 14.89
N GLU A 41 6.21 -22.89 15.10
CA GLU A 41 6.68 -21.65 15.69
C GLU A 41 6.68 -20.57 14.60
N VAL A 42 5.99 -19.47 14.85
CA VAL A 42 6.00 -18.29 13.99
C VAL A 42 6.96 -17.29 14.62
N SER A 43 8.01 -16.93 13.90
CA SER A 43 8.89 -15.83 14.30
C SER A 43 8.57 -14.59 13.46
N THR A 44 8.75 -13.42 14.06
CA THR A 44 8.45 -12.14 13.41
C THR A 44 9.75 -11.39 13.16
N GLN A 45 9.95 -10.93 11.93
CA GLN A 45 11.02 -10.01 11.56
C GLN A 45 10.43 -8.66 11.22
N HIS A 46 11.09 -7.59 11.67
CA HIS A 46 10.68 -6.22 11.40
C HIS A 46 11.67 -5.54 10.46
N PHE A 47 11.13 -4.67 9.60
CA PHE A 47 11.93 -3.87 8.69
C PHE A 47 11.33 -2.48 8.51
N ASP A 48 12.16 -1.55 8.09
CA ASP A 48 11.78 -0.19 7.77
C ASP A 48 11.61 -0.01 6.25
N LEU A 49 10.93 1.06 5.85
CA LEU A 49 10.75 1.41 4.44
C LEU A 49 11.44 2.73 4.13
N TYR A 50 12.23 2.72 3.07
CA TYR A 50 12.89 3.89 2.52
C TYR A 50 12.42 4.14 1.09
N VAL A 51 11.89 5.34 0.82
CA VAL A 51 11.36 5.73 -0.50
C VAL A 51 12.16 6.91 -1.02
N VAL A 52 12.76 6.81 -2.21
CA VAL A 52 13.61 7.87 -2.79
C VAL A 52 13.32 8.06 -4.26
N ASN A 53 13.28 9.32 -4.73
CA ASN A 53 13.20 9.57 -6.17
C ASN A 53 14.54 9.24 -6.86
N THR A 54 14.46 8.50 -7.97
CA THR A 54 15.61 8.14 -8.80
C THR A 54 15.64 8.90 -10.12
N SER A 55 14.57 9.62 -10.45
CA SER A 55 14.50 10.59 -11.55
C SER A 55 14.25 12.00 -11.03
N ARG A 56 14.16 12.98 -11.93
CA ARG A 56 13.87 14.38 -11.58
C ARG A 56 12.57 14.47 -10.78
N TYR A 57 12.63 15.16 -9.64
CA TYR A 57 11.48 15.46 -8.79
C TYR A 57 11.60 16.90 -8.30
N VAL A 58 10.51 17.67 -8.36
CA VAL A 58 10.53 19.07 -7.93
C VAL A 58 9.74 19.19 -6.63
N PRO A 59 10.41 19.21 -5.46
CA PRO A 59 9.72 19.28 -4.19
C PRO A 59 9.05 20.64 -4.00
N ARG A 60 7.86 20.67 -3.38
CA ARG A 60 7.21 21.91 -2.93
C ARG A 60 6.78 21.88 -1.46
N LEU A 61 5.80 21.05 -1.07
CA LEU A 61 5.34 20.94 0.32
C LEU A 61 5.55 19.51 0.84
N SER A 62 6.52 19.29 1.73
CA SER A 62 6.83 17.95 2.26
C SER A 62 5.68 17.31 3.02
N LEU A 63 4.84 18.10 3.69
CA LEU A 63 3.63 17.64 4.38
C LEU A 63 2.61 16.93 3.46
N ARG A 64 2.76 17.01 2.13
CA ARG A 64 1.90 16.33 1.16
C ARG A 64 2.33 14.90 0.83
N ASN A 65 3.47 14.46 1.35
CA ASN A 65 3.96 13.09 1.25
C ASN A 65 4.14 12.52 2.66
N GLY A 66 4.29 11.20 2.76
CA GLY A 66 4.55 10.56 4.05
C GLY A 66 3.36 9.72 4.48
N LEU A 67 2.77 10.04 5.61
CA LEU A 67 1.58 9.35 6.14
C LEU A 67 0.32 10.13 5.76
N LYS A 68 -0.78 9.41 5.47
CA LYS A 68 -2.08 10.02 5.25
C LYS A 68 -2.51 10.80 6.50
N GLU A 69 -2.89 12.06 6.32
CA GLU A 69 -3.28 12.95 7.40
C GLU A 69 -4.48 12.38 8.19
N GLY A 70 -4.48 12.59 9.51
CA GLY A 70 -5.55 12.20 10.43
C GLY A 70 -5.51 10.74 10.90
N VAL A 71 -5.29 9.77 10.01
CA VAL A 71 -5.38 8.33 10.34
C VAL A 71 -4.02 7.62 10.29
N GLY A 72 -3.14 7.99 9.36
CA GLY A 72 -1.79 7.44 9.26
C GLY A 72 -1.69 5.98 8.80
N ASP A 73 -2.73 5.39 8.22
CA ASP A 73 -2.80 3.98 7.84
C ASP A 73 -2.45 3.67 6.37
N PHE A 74 -2.20 4.74 5.60
CA PHE A 74 -1.60 4.69 4.28
C PHE A 74 -0.36 5.56 4.22
N ALA A 75 0.58 5.17 3.36
CA ALA A 75 1.56 6.11 2.85
C ALA A 75 1.03 6.85 1.62
N VAL A 76 1.51 8.09 1.45
CA VAL A 76 1.10 9.02 0.39
C VAL A 76 2.33 9.42 -0.41
N ILE A 77 2.22 9.31 -1.74
CA ILE A 77 3.17 9.92 -2.68
C ILE A 77 2.41 10.87 -3.59
N ASN A 78 2.90 12.09 -3.68
CA ASN A 78 2.32 13.19 -4.39
C ASN A 78 3.24 13.69 -5.50
N LEU A 79 2.64 14.02 -6.63
CA LEU A 79 3.35 14.49 -7.81
C LEU A 79 2.56 15.63 -8.47
N ALA A 80 3.29 16.60 -9.02
CA ALA A 80 2.67 17.70 -9.74
C ALA A 80 2.08 17.23 -11.08
N ASP A 81 1.21 18.05 -11.64
CA ASP A 81 0.77 17.88 -13.02
C ASP A 81 1.92 17.94 -14.03
N ASP A 82 1.77 17.22 -15.14
CA ASP A 82 2.78 17.11 -16.21
C ASP A 82 4.16 16.64 -15.69
N GLN A 83 4.16 15.80 -14.66
CA GLN A 83 5.37 15.22 -14.10
C GLN A 83 5.32 13.70 -14.09
N SER A 84 6.51 13.12 -14.18
CA SER A 84 6.74 11.70 -14.06
C SER A 84 7.98 11.49 -13.21
N CYS A 85 7.86 10.67 -12.18
CA CYS A 85 8.94 10.37 -11.27
C CYS A 85 9.03 8.89 -10.97
N THR A 86 10.24 8.33 -11.07
CA THR A 86 10.55 7.01 -10.55
C THR A 86 10.96 7.10 -9.09
N PHE A 87 10.33 6.28 -8.26
CA PHE A 87 10.62 6.10 -6.85
C PHE A 87 11.12 4.69 -6.61
N SER A 88 12.22 4.58 -5.87
CA SER A 88 12.73 3.32 -5.38
C SER A 88 12.29 3.13 -3.94
N TYR A 89 11.71 1.96 -3.66
CA TYR A 89 11.22 1.52 -2.36
C TYR A 89 12.18 0.44 -1.87
N SER A 90 12.90 0.70 -0.78
CA SER A 90 13.88 -0.21 -0.21
C SER A 90 13.46 -0.64 1.18
N PHE A 91 13.52 -1.94 1.45
CA PHE A 91 13.36 -2.50 2.79
C PHE A 91 14.70 -2.48 3.52
N VAL A 92 14.69 -2.03 4.76
CA VAL A 92 15.92 -1.80 5.52
C VAL A 92 15.82 -2.46 6.89
N ASN A 93 16.90 -3.10 7.31
CA ASN A 93 17.00 -3.64 8.67
C ASN A 93 17.19 -2.47 9.65
N PRO A 94 16.32 -2.31 10.67
CA PRO A 94 16.30 -1.13 11.53
C PRO A 94 17.54 -1.02 12.44
N GLU A 95 18.20 -2.14 12.74
CA GLU A 95 19.37 -2.17 13.64
C GLU A 95 20.67 -1.83 12.91
N SER A 96 20.84 -2.37 11.71
CA SER A 96 22.07 -2.27 10.92
C SER A 96 22.04 -1.19 9.84
N GLY A 97 20.86 -0.81 9.36
CA GLY A 97 20.69 0.07 8.20
C GLY A 97 20.97 -0.60 6.85
N GLU A 98 21.24 -1.91 6.80
CA GLU A 98 21.45 -2.66 5.56
C GLU A 98 20.13 -3.03 4.87
N LEU A 99 20.18 -3.32 3.57
CA LEU A 99 19.02 -3.77 2.81
C LEU A 99 18.49 -5.10 3.36
N TYR A 100 17.21 -5.11 3.75
CA TYR A 100 16.51 -6.30 4.21
C TYR A 100 15.89 -7.03 3.01
N LYS A 101 16.21 -8.32 2.83
CA LYS A 101 15.62 -9.14 1.77
C LYS A 101 14.47 -9.95 2.33
N LEU A 102 13.29 -9.79 1.76
CA LEU A 102 12.12 -10.58 2.12
C LEU A 102 12.31 -12.03 1.67
N SER A 103 11.98 -12.97 2.52
CA SER A 103 12.04 -14.40 2.20
C SER A 103 10.78 -14.91 1.48
N GLN A 104 9.73 -14.09 1.45
CA GLN A 104 8.42 -14.42 0.91
C GLN A 104 7.96 -13.42 -0.14
N ASN A 105 7.03 -13.85 -0.99
CA ASN A 105 6.34 -12.94 -1.90
C ASN A 105 5.51 -11.95 -1.08
N TYR A 106 5.38 -10.73 -1.57
CA TYR A 106 4.64 -9.67 -0.90
C TYR A 106 3.80 -8.89 -1.91
N THR A 107 2.67 -8.37 -1.46
CA THR A 107 1.73 -7.65 -2.30
C THR A 107 1.60 -6.22 -1.81
N VAL A 108 1.76 -5.25 -2.69
CA VAL A 108 1.53 -3.83 -2.41
C VAL A 108 0.25 -3.38 -3.10
N TRP A 109 -0.62 -2.73 -2.34
CA TRP A 109 -1.86 -2.16 -2.81
C TRP A 109 -1.66 -0.69 -3.07
N PHE A 110 -1.88 -0.27 -4.30
CA PHE A 110 -1.96 1.12 -4.70
C PHE A 110 -3.44 1.46 -4.84
N VAL A 111 -3.87 2.50 -4.15
CA VAL A 111 -5.26 2.94 -4.11
C VAL A 111 -5.33 4.43 -4.38
N ASP A 112 -6.54 4.93 -4.63
CA ASP A 112 -6.74 6.33 -5.04
C ASP A 112 -6.02 6.62 -6.36
N ILE A 113 -6.18 5.74 -7.36
CA ILE A 113 -5.68 5.95 -8.72
C ILE A 113 -6.85 6.44 -9.58
N ASP A 114 -6.90 7.75 -9.81
CA ASP A 114 -7.99 8.42 -10.50
C ASP A 114 -7.53 9.39 -11.61
N ALA A 115 -8.50 10.00 -12.27
CA ALA A 115 -8.26 11.09 -13.21
C ALA A 115 -9.04 12.34 -12.79
N GLY A 116 -8.55 13.48 -13.24
CA GLY A 116 -9.26 14.75 -13.16
C GLY A 116 -10.37 14.83 -14.20
N GLN A 117 -11.18 15.88 -14.09
CA GLN A 117 -12.28 16.10 -15.01
C GLN A 117 -11.78 16.14 -16.46
N ASP A 118 -12.56 15.55 -17.37
CA ASP A 118 -12.25 15.45 -18.80
C ASP A 118 -10.92 14.73 -19.13
N GLY A 119 -10.40 13.90 -18.21
CA GLY A 119 -9.15 13.14 -18.39
C GLY A 119 -7.87 13.96 -18.17
N SER A 120 -7.99 15.19 -17.66
CA SER A 120 -6.84 15.94 -17.13
C SER A 120 -6.31 15.27 -15.85
N LEU A 121 -5.07 15.53 -15.44
CA LEU A 121 -4.51 14.99 -14.18
C LEU A 121 -4.62 13.46 -14.03
N THR A 122 -4.79 12.72 -15.13
CA THR A 122 -4.82 11.25 -15.12
C THR A 122 -3.56 10.69 -14.48
N GLU A 123 -3.77 9.85 -13.47
CA GLU A 123 -2.72 9.13 -12.76
C GLU A 123 -2.32 7.85 -13.47
N SER A 124 -1.03 7.55 -13.43
CA SER A 124 -0.49 6.29 -13.94
C SER A 124 0.65 5.78 -13.08
N ILE A 125 0.66 4.47 -12.85
CA ILE A 125 1.66 3.74 -12.08
C ILE A 125 2.25 2.68 -13.02
N GLN A 126 3.54 2.79 -13.31
CA GLN A 126 4.31 1.77 -14.00
C GLN A 126 5.16 0.98 -13.00
N VAL A 127 5.08 -0.34 -13.10
CA VAL A 127 5.85 -1.29 -12.29
C VAL A 127 6.61 -2.26 -13.20
N CYS A 128 7.67 -2.85 -12.68
CA CYS A 128 8.41 -3.94 -13.32
C CYS A 128 8.82 -4.98 -12.28
N GLY A 129 9.13 -6.21 -12.73
CA GLY A 129 9.51 -7.30 -11.83
C GLY A 129 8.34 -7.85 -11.00
N ALA A 130 7.10 -7.50 -11.32
CA ALA A 130 5.93 -8.07 -10.68
C ALA A 130 5.74 -9.54 -11.10
N LEU A 131 5.36 -10.40 -10.15
CA LEU A 131 4.92 -11.77 -10.43
C LEU A 131 3.52 -11.76 -11.05
N GLN A 132 2.63 -10.95 -10.48
CA GLN A 132 1.25 -10.80 -10.90
C GLN A 132 0.69 -9.46 -10.40
N TYR A 133 -0.48 -9.11 -10.91
CA TYR A 133 -1.32 -8.06 -10.37
C TYR A 133 -2.77 -8.56 -10.29
N SER A 134 -3.56 -7.92 -9.44
CA SER A 134 -5.01 -8.13 -9.37
C SER A 134 -5.72 -6.78 -9.37
N LEU A 135 -6.79 -6.68 -10.15
CA LEU A 135 -7.71 -5.55 -10.09
C LEU A 135 -8.89 -5.86 -9.19
N SER A 136 -9.69 -4.83 -8.95
CA SER A 136 -10.93 -4.90 -8.16
C SER A 136 -11.92 -5.94 -8.68
N ASP A 137 -11.95 -6.18 -9.98
CA ASP A 137 -12.76 -7.22 -10.62
C ASP A 137 -12.34 -8.62 -10.17
N ASP A 138 -11.02 -8.83 -10.07
CA ASP A 138 -10.44 -10.12 -9.70
C ASP A 138 -10.59 -10.40 -8.20
N VAL A 139 -10.47 -9.36 -7.38
CA VAL A 139 -10.46 -9.50 -5.91
C VAL A 139 -11.88 -9.45 -5.33
N TYR A 140 -12.72 -8.53 -5.81
CA TYR A 140 -14.00 -8.19 -5.18
C TYR A 140 -15.19 -8.36 -6.13
N GLY A 141 -14.96 -8.68 -7.41
CA GLY A 141 -16.02 -8.68 -8.42
C GLY A 141 -16.60 -7.28 -8.71
N VAL A 142 -15.86 -6.22 -8.35
CA VAL A 142 -16.25 -4.83 -8.59
C VAL A 142 -15.50 -4.31 -9.81
N LYS A 143 -16.23 -3.73 -10.76
CA LYS A 143 -15.65 -3.20 -11.99
C LYS A 143 -14.54 -2.19 -11.72
N SER A 144 -13.34 -2.47 -12.20
CA SER A 144 -12.19 -1.58 -12.08
C SER A 144 -12.27 -0.40 -13.06
N SER A 145 -11.80 0.76 -12.61
CA SER A 145 -11.59 1.96 -13.42
C SER A 145 -10.15 2.05 -13.95
N ILE A 146 -9.34 1.00 -13.78
CA ILE A 146 -7.93 0.97 -14.15
C ILE A 146 -7.76 0.27 -15.49
N LYS A 147 -7.16 0.98 -16.45
CA LYS A 147 -6.67 0.39 -17.69
C LYS A 147 -5.26 -0.15 -17.47
N VAL A 148 -5.05 -1.40 -17.86
CA VAL A 148 -3.73 -2.05 -17.80
C VAL A 148 -3.13 -2.16 -19.19
N MET A 149 -1.86 -1.81 -19.31
CA MET A 149 -1.04 -2.05 -20.50
C MET A 149 0.21 -2.83 -20.11
N ALA A 150 0.43 -3.97 -20.76
CA ALA A 150 1.69 -4.69 -20.63
C ALA A 150 2.80 -3.91 -21.36
N LEU A 151 3.96 -3.82 -20.73
CA LEU A 151 5.13 -3.13 -21.26
C LEU A 151 6.25 -4.12 -21.59
N ASP A 152 7.25 -3.64 -22.32
CA ASP A 152 8.45 -4.43 -22.60
C ASP A 152 9.24 -4.68 -21.31
N GLY A 153 9.40 -5.96 -20.95
CA GLY A 153 10.19 -6.40 -19.80
C GLY A 153 9.45 -7.42 -18.93
N PRO A 154 10.19 -8.18 -18.11
CA PRO A 154 9.59 -9.19 -17.24
C PRO A 154 8.73 -8.53 -16.15
N GLY A 155 7.45 -8.89 -16.12
CA GLY A 155 6.51 -8.40 -15.11
C GLY A 155 6.31 -6.88 -15.15
N CYS A 156 6.42 -6.27 -16.33
CA CYS A 156 6.25 -4.83 -16.51
C CYS A 156 4.85 -4.46 -16.97
N TYR A 157 4.20 -3.58 -16.21
CA TYR A 157 2.82 -3.14 -16.45
C TYR A 157 2.70 -1.63 -16.20
N GLU A 158 1.82 -0.98 -16.96
CA GLU A 158 1.31 0.36 -16.67
C GLU A 158 -0.17 0.27 -16.30
N PHE A 159 -0.51 0.82 -15.15
CA PHE A 159 -1.85 0.99 -14.63
C PHE A 159 -2.23 2.46 -14.81
N THR A 160 -3.28 2.75 -15.56
CA THR A 160 -3.72 4.12 -15.85
C THR A 160 -5.17 4.30 -15.44
N ALA A 161 -5.46 5.36 -14.70
CA ALA A 161 -6.84 5.72 -14.37
C ALA A 161 -7.67 6.00 -15.63
N THR A 162 -8.95 5.61 -15.61
CA THR A 162 -9.89 5.91 -16.70
C THR A 162 -11.14 6.64 -16.26
N GLU A 163 -11.38 6.76 -14.95
CA GLU A 163 -12.54 7.44 -14.39
C GLU A 163 -12.14 8.65 -13.58
N PHE A 164 -13.02 9.65 -13.59
CA PHE A 164 -12.88 10.82 -12.75
C PHE A 164 -13.05 10.46 -11.28
N GLY A 165 -12.11 10.88 -10.43
CA GLY A 165 -12.21 10.75 -8.98
C GLY A 165 -12.19 12.10 -8.27
N THR A 166 -12.79 12.11 -7.09
CA THR A 166 -12.77 13.19 -6.10
C THR A 166 -12.22 12.65 -4.78
N GLY A 167 -12.08 13.51 -3.77
CA GLY A 167 -11.76 13.07 -2.40
C GLY A 167 -12.74 12.04 -1.81
N ASP A 168 -13.93 11.89 -2.42
CA ASP A 168 -14.92 10.89 -2.01
C ASP A 168 -14.52 9.46 -2.45
N ASN A 169 -13.49 9.31 -3.27
CA ASN A 169 -12.98 8.01 -3.72
C ASN A 169 -11.83 7.49 -2.84
N ASN A 170 -11.40 8.29 -1.85
CA ASN A 170 -10.30 7.95 -0.97
C ASN A 170 -10.78 7.03 0.16
N PRO A 171 -10.08 5.91 0.45
CA PRO A 171 -10.39 5.12 1.63
C PRO A 171 -10.27 5.98 2.90
N THR A 172 -11.22 5.82 3.81
CA THR A 172 -11.10 6.46 5.12
C THR A 172 -10.06 5.71 5.93
N LEU A 173 -10.17 4.38 5.94
CA LEU A 173 -9.24 3.48 6.62
C LEU A 173 -8.70 2.37 5.70
N ALA A 174 -7.46 1.93 5.92
CA ALA A 174 -6.86 0.79 5.23
C ALA A 174 -7.66 -0.49 5.45
N SER A 175 -8.22 -0.70 6.64
CA SER A 175 -9.05 -1.88 6.90
C SER A 175 -10.27 -1.99 6.00
N GLU A 176 -10.81 -0.87 5.48
CA GLU A 176 -12.03 -0.87 4.65
C GLU A 176 -11.85 -1.60 3.32
N ILE A 177 -10.63 -1.61 2.76
CA ILE A 177 -10.34 -2.29 1.50
C ILE A 177 -9.92 -3.74 1.71
N PHE A 178 -9.80 -4.25 2.94
CA PHE A 178 -9.34 -5.61 3.21
C PHE A 178 -10.40 -6.53 3.85
N LEU A 179 -11.63 -6.05 3.98
CA LEU A 179 -12.75 -6.87 4.42
C LEU A 179 -13.27 -7.73 3.26
N PRO A 180 -13.94 -8.86 3.54
CA PRO A 180 -14.81 -9.49 2.55
C PRO A 180 -15.84 -8.48 2.01
N VAL A 181 -16.20 -8.59 0.73
CA VAL A 181 -17.15 -7.64 0.09
C VAL A 181 -18.48 -7.58 0.83
N GLU A 182 -18.91 -8.70 1.40
CA GLU A 182 -20.15 -8.83 2.18
C GLU A 182 -20.12 -8.04 3.49
N GLU A 183 -18.93 -7.73 4.01
CA GLU A 183 -18.69 -6.97 5.24
C GLU A 183 -18.28 -5.51 4.97
N MET A 184 -17.90 -5.19 3.73
CA MET A 184 -17.57 -3.82 3.34
C MET A 184 -18.79 -2.91 3.34
N ASN A 185 -18.58 -1.66 3.73
CA ASN A 185 -19.61 -0.65 3.61
C ASN A 185 -19.85 -0.29 2.13
N THR A 186 -21.06 0.20 1.81
CA THR A 186 -21.44 0.58 0.45
C THR A 186 -20.57 1.70 -0.12
N TYR A 187 -20.00 2.55 0.75
CA TYR A 187 -19.11 3.62 0.33
C TYR A 187 -17.82 3.07 -0.28
N ALA A 188 -17.14 2.14 0.38
CA ALA A 188 -15.93 1.48 -0.10
C ALA A 188 -16.20 0.76 -1.42
N ILE A 189 -17.28 -0.02 -1.47
CA ILE A 189 -17.68 -0.78 -2.66
C ILE A 189 -17.90 0.14 -3.87
N ASN A 190 -18.63 1.25 -3.68
CA ASN A 190 -19.06 2.10 -4.79
C ASN A 190 -18.05 3.18 -5.19
N ASN A 191 -17.17 3.61 -4.29
CA ASN A 191 -16.32 4.78 -4.51
C ASN A 191 -14.82 4.50 -4.39
N VAL A 192 -14.41 3.47 -3.64
CA VAL A 192 -12.98 3.21 -3.37
C VAL A 192 -12.48 2.04 -4.21
N LEU A 193 -13.23 0.93 -4.22
CA LEU A 193 -12.73 -0.32 -4.77
C LEU A 193 -12.40 -0.25 -6.24
N ASN A 194 -13.10 0.51 -7.08
CA ASN A 194 -12.79 0.59 -8.51
C ASN A 194 -11.42 1.24 -8.82
N HIS A 195 -10.83 2.00 -7.88
CA HIS A 195 -9.61 2.79 -8.04
C HIS A 195 -8.34 2.18 -7.42
N LEU A 196 -8.29 0.84 -7.28
CA LEU A 196 -7.14 0.14 -6.72
C LEU A 196 -6.50 -0.87 -7.67
N VAL A 197 -5.23 -1.17 -7.38
CA VAL A 197 -4.49 -2.29 -7.96
C VAL A 197 -3.60 -2.93 -6.89
N ALA A 198 -3.63 -4.26 -6.82
CA ALA A 198 -2.71 -5.05 -6.02
C ALA A 198 -1.58 -5.57 -6.92
N VAL A 199 -0.33 -5.38 -6.51
CA VAL A 199 0.86 -5.85 -7.26
C VAL A 199 1.69 -6.76 -6.36
N THR A 200 1.89 -8.00 -6.79
CA THR A 200 2.69 -8.99 -6.06
C THR A 200 4.11 -9.06 -6.61
N PHE A 201 5.09 -8.95 -5.74
CA PHE A 201 6.52 -9.01 -6.04
C PHE A 201 7.15 -10.31 -5.51
N PRO A 202 8.26 -10.76 -6.12
CA PRO A 202 8.90 -12.00 -5.74
C PRO A 202 9.69 -11.88 -4.43
N ALA A 203 9.71 -13.00 -3.70
CA ALA A 203 10.67 -13.27 -2.64
C ALA A 203 12.12 -13.04 -3.09
N GLY A 204 12.99 -12.75 -2.12
CA GLY A 204 14.42 -12.51 -2.31
C GLY A 204 14.77 -11.08 -2.73
N SER A 205 13.78 -10.22 -2.95
CA SER A 205 13.98 -8.80 -3.22
C SER A 205 14.05 -7.98 -1.94
N SER A 206 14.77 -6.86 -2.01
CA SER A 206 14.91 -5.90 -0.91
C SER A 206 14.15 -4.60 -1.18
N GLY A 207 13.16 -4.65 -2.06
CA GLY A 207 12.50 -3.46 -2.57
C GLY A 207 11.90 -3.63 -3.96
N PHE A 208 11.30 -2.56 -4.44
CA PHE A 208 10.69 -2.45 -5.76
C PHE A 208 10.78 -1.00 -6.26
N ASP A 209 10.63 -0.81 -7.57
CA ASP A 209 10.62 0.52 -8.19
C ASP A 209 9.25 0.79 -8.82
N ILE A 210 8.77 2.01 -8.66
CA ILE A 210 7.52 2.50 -9.25
C ILE A 210 7.82 3.76 -10.03
N ARG A 211 7.31 3.87 -11.25
CA ARG A 211 7.23 5.15 -11.95
C ARG A 211 5.80 5.67 -11.87
N TYR A 212 5.63 6.77 -11.16
CA TYR A 212 4.35 7.47 -11.04
C TYR A 212 4.34 8.67 -11.98
N SER A 213 3.25 8.85 -12.72
CA SER A 213 3.11 9.97 -13.66
C SER A 213 1.71 10.57 -13.62
N ILE A 214 1.66 11.90 -13.70
CA ILE A 214 0.44 12.70 -13.77
C ILE A 214 0.42 13.42 -15.11
N SER A 215 -0.63 13.20 -15.88
CA SER A 215 -0.83 13.98 -17.11
C SER A 215 -1.06 15.47 -16.80
N ALA A 216 -0.86 16.32 -17.81
CA ALA A 216 -1.01 17.76 -17.63
C ALA A 216 -2.40 18.15 -17.11
N ALA A 217 -2.44 19.15 -16.24
CA ALA A 217 -3.69 19.81 -15.88
C ALA A 217 -4.17 20.67 -17.06
N LYS A 218 -5.46 21.05 -17.02
CA LYS A 218 -6.00 22.06 -17.93
C LYS A 218 -5.27 23.41 -17.81
N PHE A 219 -4.80 23.72 -16.60
CA PHE A 219 -3.98 24.90 -16.30
C PHE A 219 -2.66 24.44 -15.67
N PRO A 220 -1.55 24.47 -16.43
CA PRO A 220 -0.29 23.87 -16.00
C PRO A 220 0.32 24.47 -14.72
N GLY A 221 0.95 23.63 -13.90
CA GLY A 221 1.83 24.02 -12.80
C GLY A 221 1.12 24.48 -11.52
N THR A 222 -0.20 24.32 -11.45
CA THR A 222 -1.01 24.71 -10.29
C THR A 222 -1.67 23.52 -9.61
N SER A 223 -1.40 22.29 -10.04
CA SER A 223 -2.12 21.11 -9.60
C SER A 223 -1.19 19.93 -9.39
N GLY A 224 -1.73 18.90 -8.77
CA GLY A 224 -1.05 17.64 -8.54
C GLY A 224 -2.04 16.60 -8.03
N ARG A 225 -1.56 15.38 -7.91
CA ARG A 225 -2.31 14.21 -7.48
C ARG A 225 -1.46 13.37 -6.54
N ASN A 226 -2.11 12.50 -5.81
CA ASN A 226 -1.44 11.50 -4.99
C ASN A 226 -2.07 10.14 -5.22
N PHE A 227 -1.26 9.10 -5.11
CA PHE A 227 -1.78 7.80 -4.78
C PHE A 227 -1.45 7.47 -3.32
N LEU A 228 -2.24 6.55 -2.79
CA LEU A 228 -2.07 5.96 -1.48
C LEU A 228 -1.53 4.53 -1.65
N PHE A 229 -0.70 4.06 -0.73
CA PHE A 229 -0.29 2.66 -0.74
C PHE A 229 -0.18 2.04 0.65
N THR A 230 -0.41 0.73 0.69
CA THR A 230 -0.31 -0.12 1.88
C THR A 230 -0.11 -1.59 1.49
N SER A 231 0.19 -2.45 2.45
CA SER A 231 0.04 -3.90 2.29
C SER A 231 -0.54 -4.60 3.52
N TYR A 232 -1.04 -3.81 4.47
CA TYR A 232 -1.61 -4.29 5.70
C TYR A 232 -3.04 -4.77 5.53
N THR A 233 -3.35 -5.99 5.96
CA THR A 233 -4.74 -6.48 6.10
C THR A 233 -5.03 -6.68 7.59
N GLN A 234 -6.21 -6.30 8.11
CA GLN A 234 -6.55 -6.62 9.52
C GLN A 234 -6.51 -8.15 9.79
N ALA A 235 -6.70 -8.96 8.74
CA ALA A 235 -6.63 -10.41 8.83
C ALA A 235 -5.21 -10.93 9.13
N SER A 236 -4.14 -10.18 8.79
CA SER A 236 -2.75 -10.53 9.16
C SER A 236 -2.45 -10.37 10.65
N LYS A 237 -3.25 -9.59 11.40
CA LYS A 237 -3.19 -9.56 12.87
C LYS A 237 -3.98 -10.70 13.55
N SER A 238 -4.93 -11.34 12.85
CA SER A 238 -5.94 -12.21 13.47
C SER A 238 -5.83 -13.71 13.13
N THR A 239 -4.91 -14.13 12.27
CA THR A 239 -4.82 -15.55 11.85
C THR A 239 -3.61 -16.29 12.44
N ILE A 240 -3.72 -16.60 13.74
CA ILE A 240 -3.21 -17.88 14.25
C ILE A 240 -4.38 -18.59 14.95
N VAL A 241 -5.33 -19.10 14.17
CA VAL A 241 -6.13 -20.24 14.64
C VAL A 241 -5.37 -21.47 14.17
N PRO A 242 -4.62 -22.18 15.05
CA PRO A 242 -3.97 -23.41 14.64
C PRO A 242 -5.05 -24.36 14.13
N CYS A 243 -4.87 -24.87 12.91
CA CYS A 243 -5.69 -25.95 12.40
C CYS A 243 -5.45 -27.16 13.31
N PHE A 244 -6.32 -27.35 14.30
CA PHE A 244 -6.27 -28.57 15.10
C PHE A 244 -6.61 -29.75 14.18
N PRO A 245 -5.80 -30.82 14.17
CA PRO A 245 -6.18 -32.03 13.47
C PRO A 245 -7.53 -32.50 14.03
N LEU A 246 -8.42 -32.93 13.13
CA LEU A 246 -9.71 -33.52 13.52
C LEU A 246 -9.45 -34.58 14.60
N PRO A 247 -10.20 -34.58 15.72
CA PRO A 247 -10.08 -35.65 16.70
C PRO A 247 -10.33 -36.99 15.98
N PRO A 248 -9.58 -38.05 16.33
CA PRO A 248 -9.79 -39.37 15.74
C PRO A 248 -11.26 -39.79 15.89
N PRO A 249 -11.83 -40.52 14.92
CA PRO A 249 -13.22 -40.93 14.97
C PRO A 249 -13.51 -41.61 16.30
N PHE A 250 -14.51 -41.11 17.02
CA PHE A 250 -14.91 -41.69 18.30
C PHE A 250 -15.28 -43.16 18.11
N PRO A 251 -14.89 -44.05 19.05
CA PRO A 251 -15.37 -45.42 19.04
C PRO A 251 -16.91 -45.44 19.12
N PRO A 252 -17.58 -46.39 18.45
CA PRO A 252 -19.04 -46.41 18.40
C PRO A 252 -19.60 -46.83 19.74
N SER A 253 -20.07 -45.88 20.57
CA SER A 253 -21.00 -46.20 21.65
C SER A 253 -21.75 -45.00 22.24
N LEU A 254 -23.08 -45.19 22.31
CA LEU A 254 -24.12 -44.55 23.13
C LEU A 254 -24.90 -43.35 22.52
N PRO A 255 -26.20 -43.22 22.87
CA PRO A 255 -27.22 -42.65 21.99
C PRO A 255 -27.18 -41.12 21.92
N ALA A 256 -27.62 -40.64 20.75
CA ALA A 256 -27.57 -39.27 20.27
C ALA A 256 -27.84 -38.19 21.34
N GLN A 257 -26.82 -37.40 21.66
CA GLN A 257 -27.02 -36.05 22.16
C GLN A 257 -27.40 -35.14 20.98
N ALA A 258 -28.25 -34.15 21.27
CA ALA A 258 -28.76 -33.18 20.32
C ALA A 258 -27.63 -32.54 19.48
N PRO A 259 -27.89 -32.20 18.20
CA PRO A 259 -26.87 -31.65 17.34
C PRO A 259 -26.39 -30.31 17.91
N VAL A 260 -25.19 -30.31 18.50
CA VAL A 260 -24.41 -29.09 18.66
C VAL A 260 -24.17 -28.59 17.26
N ALA A 261 -24.61 -27.36 16.97
CA ALA A 261 -24.41 -26.74 15.67
C ALA A 261 -22.94 -26.91 15.28
N ALA A 262 -22.69 -27.64 14.19
CA ALA A 262 -21.34 -27.76 13.66
C ALA A 262 -20.88 -26.34 13.32
N LEU A 263 -19.74 -25.91 13.89
CA LEU A 263 -19.08 -24.72 13.37
C LEU A 263 -18.89 -24.92 11.86
N PRO A 264 -19.20 -23.91 11.02
CA PRO A 264 -19.01 -24.02 9.58
C PRO A 264 -17.53 -24.36 9.33
N THR A 265 -17.32 -25.60 8.92
CA THR A 265 -16.02 -26.17 8.60
C THR A 265 -15.84 -25.91 7.13
N ASP A 266 -15.37 -24.72 6.79
CA ASP A 266 -14.90 -24.48 5.42
C ASP A 266 -13.51 -23.86 5.43
N CYS A 267 -12.52 -24.76 5.56
CA CYS A 267 -11.11 -24.43 5.36
C CYS A 267 -10.81 -23.98 3.92
N GLU A 268 -11.69 -24.22 2.93
CA GLU A 268 -11.49 -23.74 1.56
C GLU A 268 -11.84 -22.26 1.40
N GLN A 269 -12.91 -21.78 2.06
CA GLN A 269 -13.24 -20.35 2.06
C GLN A 269 -12.18 -19.50 2.81
N LEU A 270 -11.67 -19.99 3.94
CA LEU A 270 -10.53 -19.36 4.62
C LEU A 270 -9.24 -19.39 3.78
N ARG A 271 -9.04 -20.42 2.94
CA ARG A 271 -7.88 -20.48 2.02
C ARG A 271 -7.95 -19.48 0.88
N GLN A 272 -9.14 -19.15 0.38
CA GLN A 272 -9.29 -18.12 -0.66
C GLN A 272 -9.01 -16.71 -0.12
N ILE A 273 -9.43 -16.41 1.11
CA ILE A 273 -9.10 -15.15 1.79
C ILE A 273 -7.62 -15.13 2.21
N ASN A 274 -7.07 -16.26 2.70
CA ASN A 274 -5.65 -16.42 3.03
C ASN A 274 -4.70 -16.33 1.82
N ALA A 275 -5.19 -16.48 0.58
CA ALA A 275 -4.36 -16.33 -0.62
C ALA A 275 -3.95 -14.87 -0.89
N LEU A 276 -4.62 -13.90 -0.26
CA LEU A 276 -4.30 -12.47 -0.31
C LEU A 276 -3.66 -11.95 0.99
N ILE A 277 -3.70 -12.74 2.06
CA ILE A 277 -2.96 -12.47 3.31
C ILE A 277 -1.52 -12.90 3.06
N THR A 278 -0.66 -11.93 2.76
CA THR A 278 0.77 -12.18 2.66
C THR A 278 1.37 -12.24 4.07
N ASP A 279 2.32 -13.14 4.27
CA ASP A 279 3.15 -13.20 5.48
C ASP A 279 4.08 -11.97 5.61
N VAL A 280 4.04 -11.07 4.63
CA VAL A 280 4.72 -9.76 4.64
C VAL A 280 3.68 -8.67 4.57
N PHE A 281 3.78 -7.67 5.44
CA PHE A 281 2.90 -6.49 5.41
C PHE A 281 3.62 -5.21 5.85
N LEU A 282 3.11 -4.09 5.33
CA LEU A 282 3.48 -2.71 5.60
C LEU A 282 2.31 -2.07 6.37
N ASP A 283 2.44 -2.01 7.69
CA ASP A 283 1.48 -1.39 8.60
C ASP A 283 1.89 0.06 8.89
N PHE A 284 1.21 1.00 8.27
CA PHE A 284 1.48 2.42 8.50
C PHE A 284 0.86 2.94 9.80
N THR A 285 -0.14 2.24 10.38
CA THR A 285 -0.86 2.68 11.58
C THR A 285 0.05 2.78 12.81
N GLU A 286 1.04 1.90 12.89
CA GLU A 286 2.02 1.84 13.97
C GLU A 286 3.39 2.40 13.54
N SER A 287 3.53 2.80 12.28
CA SER A 287 4.78 3.32 11.73
C SER A 287 5.05 4.74 12.20
N ARG A 288 6.34 5.10 12.20
CA ARG A 288 6.79 6.48 12.44
C ARG A 288 7.39 7.07 11.17
N LEU A 289 6.87 8.22 10.74
CA LEU A 289 7.53 9.07 9.76
C LEU A 289 8.75 9.73 10.41
N VAL A 290 9.95 9.20 10.15
CA VAL A 290 11.19 9.68 10.77
C VAL A 290 11.81 10.80 9.94
N TYR A 291 11.73 10.72 8.62
CA TYR A 291 12.25 11.74 7.72
C TYR A 291 11.34 11.90 6.50
N ASN A 292 11.19 13.14 6.04
CA ASN A 292 10.49 13.46 4.80
C ASN A 292 10.95 14.82 4.24
N ASN A 293 11.69 14.80 3.14
CA ASN A 293 11.93 15.97 2.29
C ASN A 293 11.27 15.84 0.90
N LEU A 294 10.54 14.75 0.65
CA LEU A 294 9.76 14.58 -0.56
C LEU A 294 8.60 15.57 -0.55
N GLY A 295 8.69 16.65 -1.34
CA GLY A 295 7.67 17.71 -1.39
C GLY A 295 6.62 17.54 -2.50
N GLY A 296 5.33 17.55 -2.17
CA GLY A 296 4.23 17.44 -3.14
C GLY A 296 3.65 18.79 -3.59
N LEU A 297 2.91 18.77 -4.70
CA LEU A 297 2.31 19.93 -5.37
C LEU A 297 0.77 19.92 -5.40
N GLY A 298 0.10 18.82 -5.05
CA GLY A 298 -1.36 18.76 -5.05
C GLY A 298 -1.99 17.89 -3.97
N PRO A 299 -3.32 17.73 -4.00
CA PRO A 299 -4.23 18.76 -4.53
C PRO A 299 -4.11 20.08 -3.71
N PHE A 300 -4.45 21.23 -4.31
CA PHE A 300 -4.16 22.56 -3.75
C PHE A 300 -5.12 22.92 -2.61
N VAL A 301 -4.76 23.88 -1.75
CA VAL A 301 -5.56 24.31 -0.56
C VAL A 301 -6.94 24.91 -0.92
N ASN A 302 -7.18 25.23 -2.19
CA ASN A 302 -8.49 25.68 -2.69
C ASN A 302 -9.24 24.59 -3.47
N ASP A 303 -8.71 23.37 -3.56
CA ASP A 303 -9.56 22.20 -3.75
C ASP A 303 -10.28 21.99 -2.42
N THR A 304 -11.53 22.45 -2.34
CA THR A 304 -12.47 22.31 -1.22
C THR A 304 -12.78 20.86 -0.83
N PHE A 305 -11.93 19.91 -1.19
CA PHE A 305 -12.18 18.47 -1.20
C PHE A 305 -11.37 17.69 -0.15
N LEU A 306 -10.35 18.31 0.47
CA LEU A 306 -9.71 17.73 1.67
C LEU A 306 -10.39 18.16 2.99
N GLU A 307 -11.26 19.18 2.96
CA GLU A 307 -11.93 19.71 4.17
C GLU A 307 -13.22 18.96 4.57
N GLN A 308 -13.66 17.92 3.84
CA GLN A 308 -14.90 17.21 4.19
C GLN A 308 -14.70 15.89 4.95
N SER A 309 -13.58 15.74 5.68
CA SER A 309 -13.55 14.82 6.83
C SER A 309 -14.27 15.47 8.01
N PRO A 310 -15.27 14.83 8.64
CA PRO A 310 -16.17 15.47 9.63
C PRO A 310 -15.53 15.80 11.00
N PHE A 311 -14.21 15.84 11.11
CA PHE A 311 -13.50 16.22 12.34
C PHE A 311 -12.53 17.37 12.10
N ALA A 312 -13.05 18.53 11.72
CA ALA A 312 -12.32 19.79 11.87
C ALA A 312 -12.19 20.10 13.37
N ILE A 313 -11.02 19.83 13.94
CA ILE A 313 -10.61 20.42 15.22
C ILE A 313 -10.38 21.90 14.94
N SER A 314 -11.20 22.76 15.55
CA SER A 314 -11.06 24.20 15.45
C SER A 314 -9.69 24.66 15.97
N GLU A 315 -8.89 25.27 15.11
CA GLU A 315 -7.80 26.13 15.58
C GLU A 315 -8.39 27.38 16.23
N ASN A 316 -8.11 27.57 17.51
CA ASN A 316 -8.15 28.87 18.16
C ASN A 316 -6.92 28.96 19.08
N VAL A 317 -6.02 29.87 18.68
CA VAL A 317 -4.86 30.46 19.39
C VAL A 317 -3.57 29.65 19.43
#